data_AF-A0A318QBZ5-F1
#
_entry.id   AF-A0A318QBZ5-F1
#
_cell.length_a   1.000
_cell.length_b   1.000
_cell.length_c   1.000
_cell.angle_alpha   90.00
_cell.angle_beta   90.00
_cell.angle_gamma   90.00
#
_symmetry.space_group_name_H-M   'P 1'
#
loop_
_entity.id
_entity.type
_entity.pdbx_description
1 polymer ?
#
loop_
_entity_poly.entity_id
_entity_poly.type
_entity_poly.pdbx_seq_one_letter_code
_entity_poly.pdbx_strand_id
1 'polypeptide(L)'
;MTGMAALSAPSAWGGDIHICVDRRVMAMDPAPNAPHFDSITVPSGTVFNYAGHAFGPADDPLDEAHAAPYGNGWRGLPPGEEQRRRALQMEDIGGDKGYHRPEAAVMTSAPAVLTAAHPCATVTAQAVLSADWTWTADHIPANPHVYFQAYGSVQGTRFDPTFATDPDLFQWIAAHGGLNGIVTSDIEQSVTLHSDD
;
A
#
# COMPACT_ATOMS: atom_id res chain seq x y z
N MET A 1 -15.22 46.36 -20.73
CA MET A 1 -15.39 45.32 -19.71
C MET A 1 -14.94 44.01 -20.31
N THR A 2 -13.68 43.66 -20.09
CA THR A 2 -13.05 42.43 -20.57
C THR A 2 -13.09 41.43 -19.42
N GLY A 3 -13.96 40.42 -19.52
CA GLY A 3 -14.05 39.34 -18.55
C GLY A 3 -12.90 38.38 -18.76
N MET A 4 -12.05 38.23 -17.74
CA MET A 4 -11.04 37.19 -17.69
C MET A 4 -11.73 35.83 -17.54
N ALA A 5 -11.60 34.98 -18.54
CA ALA A 5 -11.90 33.56 -18.40
C ALA A 5 -10.85 32.95 -17.46
N ALA A 6 -11.31 32.42 -16.32
CA ALA A 6 -10.46 31.62 -15.45
C ALA A 6 -10.07 30.34 -16.21
N LEU A 7 -8.78 30.20 -16.49
CA LEU A 7 -8.19 28.95 -16.93
C LEU A 7 -8.29 27.97 -15.76
N SER A 8 -9.22 27.03 -15.84
CA SER A 8 -9.25 25.87 -14.95
C SER A 8 -7.90 25.17 -15.05
N ALA A 9 -7.22 25.01 -13.91
CA ALA A 9 -6.02 24.18 -13.82
C ALA A 9 -6.35 22.77 -14.35
N PRO A 10 -5.43 22.10 -15.05
CA PRO A 10 -5.63 20.70 -15.37
C PRO A 10 -5.82 19.97 -14.04
N SER A 11 -6.97 19.32 -13.87
CA SER A 11 -7.09 18.27 -12.86
C SER A 11 -5.92 17.32 -13.09
N ALA A 12 -5.11 17.06 -12.07
CA ALA A 12 -4.10 16.02 -12.16
C ALA A 12 -4.85 14.70 -12.37
N TRP A 13 -4.70 14.07 -13.54
CA TRP A 13 -5.31 12.77 -13.85
C TRP A 13 -4.55 11.62 -13.17
N GLY A 14 -4.15 11.80 -11.91
CA GLY A 14 -3.67 10.70 -11.06
C GLY A 14 -4.86 10.05 -10.37
N GLY A 15 -4.80 8.74 -10.15
CA GLY A 15 -5.77 8.06 -9.30
C GLY A 15 -5.41 8.22 -7.83
N ASP A 16 -6.20 7.63 -6.94
CA ASP A 16 -6.05 7.80 -5.49
C ASP A 16 -5.80 6.45 -4.82
N ILE A 17 -4.87 6.47 -3.87
CA ILE A 17 -4.61 5.38 -2.92
C ILE A 17 -4.99 5.84 -1.51
N HIS A 18 -5.79 5.01 -0.83
CA HIS A 18 -6.08 5.14 0.57
C HIS A 18 -5.07 4.34 1.38
N ILE A 19 -4.19 5.03 2.11
CA ILE A 19 -3.10 4.46 2.89
C ILE A 19 -3.50 4.43 4.36
N CYS A 20 -3.29 3.31 5.02
CA CYS A 20 -3.51 3.14 6.45
C CYS A 20 -2.25 2.61 7.14
N VAL A 21 -1.99 3.11 8.35
CA VAL A 21 -1.05 2.49 9.27
C VAL A 21 -1.71 1.29 9.96
N ASP A 22 -0.99 0.19 10.07
CA ASP A 22 -1.43 -0.99 10.82
C ASP A 22 -1.37 -0.71 12.32
N ARG A 23 -2.54 -0.74 12.98
CA ARG A 23 -2.67 -0.50 14.42
C ARG A 23 -1.90 -1.51 15.28
N ARG A 24 -1.59 -2.70 14.76
CA ARG A 24 -0.80 -3.71 15.47
C ARG A 24 0.66 -3.35 15.49
N VAL A 25 1.19 -2.84 14.38
CA VAL A 25 2.56 -2.31 14.32
C VAL A 25 2.71 -1.15 15.30
N MET A 26 1.66 -0.34 15.48
CA MET A 26 1.60 0.69 16.52
C MET A 26 1.49 0.15 17.96
N ALA A 27 0.95 -1.05 18.14
CA ALA A 27 0.70 -1.68 19.43
C ALA A 27 1.77 -2.72 19.84
N MET A 28 2.75 -3.00 18.98
CA MET A 28 3.86 -3.90 19.32
C MET A 28 4.63 -3.31 20.50
N ASP A 29 4.66 -4.06 21.61
CA ASP A 29 5.42 -3.73 22.81
C ASP A 29 6.88 -3.48 22.42
N PRO A 30 7.50 -2.39 22.88
CA PRO A 30 8.65 -1.83 22.21
C PRO A 30 9.83 -2.78 22.40
N ALA A 31 10.37 -3.26 21.28
CA ALA A 31 11.82 -3.40 21.23
C ALA A 31 12.40 -2.09 21.83
N PRO A 32 13.48 -2.11 22.62
CA PRO A 32 13.95 -0.94 23.38
C PRO A 32 14.13 0.38 22.60
N ASN A 33 14.06 0.32 21.26
CA ASN A 33 14.20 1.43 20.32
C ASN A 33 12.98 1.61 19.38
N ALA A 34 11.83 0.96 19.63
CA ALA A 34 10.66 1.14 18.79
C ALA A 34 10.14 2.58 18.92
N PRO A 35 10.08 3.36 17.83
CA PRO A 35 9.68 4.75 17.89
C PRO A 35 8.20 4.89 18.27
N HIS A 36 7.89 5.81 19.18
CA HIS A 36 6.51 6.08 19.59
C HIS A 36 5.70 6.67 18.44
N PHE A 37 4.55 6.09 18.14
CA PHE A 37 3.67 6.58 17.09
C PHE A 37 2.73 7.66 17.63
N ASP A 38 3.04 8.92 17.34
CA ASP A 38 2.07 10.03 17.44
C ASP A 38 1.56 10.43 16.06
N SER A 39 2.51 10.57 15.13
CA SER A 39 2.27 10.90 13.73
C SER A 39 3.39 10.37 12.85
N ILE A 40 3.07 10.02 11.62
CA ILE A 40 4.06 9.72 10.58
C ILE A 40 3.76 10.50 9.31
N THR A 41 4.82 10.85 8.62
CA THR A 41 4.72 11.33 7.24
C THR A 41 5.11 10.18 6.33
N VAL A 42 4.17 9.72 5.51
CA VAL A 42 4.46 8.90 4.34
C VAL A 42 4.95 9.85 3.24
N PRO A 43 6.20 9.78 2.79
CA PRO A 43 6.71 10.69 1.77
C PRO A 43 5.97 10.57 0.43
N SER A 44 6.05 11.62 -0.39
CA SER A 44 5.84 11.45 -1.83
C SER A 44 6.93 10.54 -2.39
N GLY A 45 6.60 9.71 -3.37
CA GLY A 45 7.52 8.74 -3.94
C GLY A 45 7.53 7.41 -3.21
N THR A 46 6.71 7.21 -2.16
CA THR A 46 6.56 5.89 -1.54
C THR A 46 5.88 4.95 -2.52
N VAL A 47 6.52 3.82 -2.82
CA VAL A 47 6.02 2.78 -3.71
C VAL A 47 5.37 1.69 -2.88
N PHE A 48 4.13 1.35 -3.24
CA PHE A 48 3.40 0.22 -2.71
C PHE A 48 3.29 -0.84 -3.81
N ASN A 49 3.73 -2.06 -3.52
CA ASN A 49 3.68 -3.21 -4.42
C ASN A 49 2.42 -4.03 -4.16
N TYR A 50 1.81 -4.62 -5.19
CA TYR A 50 0.69 -5.54 -5.03
C TYR A 50 1.05 -6.62 -4.01
N ALA A 51 0.27 -6.74 -2.94
CA ALA A 51 0.52 -7.65 -1.82
C ALA A 51 -0.42 -8.85 -1.80
N GLY A 52 -1.57 -8.76 -2.47
CA GLY A 52 -2.60 -9.80 -2.47
C GLY A 52 -3.99 -9.23 -2.25
N HIS A 53 -4.94 -10.11 -2.02
CA HIS A 53 -6.30 -9.73 -1.72
C HIS A 53 -6.47 -9.21 -0.29
N ALA A 54 -7.40 -8.27 -0.14
CA ALA A 54 -7.82 -7.77 1.14
C ALA A 54 -8.78 -8.74 1.83
N PHE A 55 -8.38 -9.21 3.00
CA PHE A 55 -9.21 -10.07 3.84
C PHE A 55 -10.16 -9.26 4.72
N GLY A 56 -9.80 -8.03 5.15
CA GLY A 56 -10.59 -7.09 5.95
C GLY A 56 -10.59 -5.65 5.40
N PRO A 57 -11.06 -4.62 6.15
CA PRO A 57 -10.95 -3.21 5.77
C PRO A 57 -9.49 -2.72 5.82
N ALA A 58 -9.17 -1.58 5.18
CA ALA A 58 -7.80 -1.09 5.00
C ALA A 58 -7.01 -0.87 6.30
N ASP A 59 -7.69 -0.58 7.40
CA ASP A 59 -7.12 -0.42 8.75
C ASP A 59 -7.02 -1.75 9.54
N ASP A 60 -7.44 -2.85 8.93
CA ASP A 60 -7.30 -4.25 9.36
C ASP A 60 -6.78 -5.14 8.21
N PRO A 61 -5.57 -4.88 7.66
CA PRO A 61 -5.19 -5.48 6.38
C PRO A 61 -4.45 -6.81 6.47
N LEU A 62 -3.97 -7.20 7.66
CA LEU A 62 -3.27 -8.46 7.87
C LEU A 62 -3.84 -9.08 9.16
N ASP A 63 -4.50 -10.22 9.08
CA ASP A 63 -3.79 -11.48 9.30
C ASP A 63 -3.46 -11.77 10.78
N GLU A 64 -4.49 -12.14 11.55
CA GLU A 64 -4.35 -13.08 12.68
C GLU A 64 -4.79 -14.49 12.27
N ALA A 65 -4.79 -14.85 10.98
CA ALA A 65 -5.47 -16.07 10.54
C ALA A 65 -4.71 -16.95 9.56
N HIS A 66 -3.66 -16.47 8.90
CA HIS A 66 -3.08 -17.22 7.78
C HIS A 66 -1.90 -18.11 8.19
N ALA A 67 -1.12 -17.73 9.21
CA ALA A 67 0.07 -18.50 9.58
C ALA A 67 0.11 -18.85 11.07
N ALA A 68 0.13 -20.15 11.37
CA ALA A 68 0.50 -20.66 12.68
C ALA A 68 1.94 -20.22 13.06
N PRO A 69 2.27 -20.05 14.35
CA PRO A 69 1.47 -20.36 15.54
C PRO A 69 0.58 -19.21 16.04
N TYR A 70 0.73 -18.01 15.47
CA TYR A 70 0.02 -16.81 15.93
C TYR A 70 -1.35 -16.65 15.27
N GLY A 71 -1.59 -17.32 14.15
CA GLY A 71 -2.86 -17.32 13.46
C GLY A 71 -3.90 -18.24 14.12
N ASN A 72 -4.99 -17.69 14.64
CA ASN A 72 -6.09 -18.48 15.22
C ASN A 72 -6.98 -19.13 14.15
N GLY A 73 -6.73 -18.83 12.86
CA GLY A 73 -7.70 -19.04 11.79
C GLY A 73 -8.89 -18.11 11.96
N TRP A 74 -9.67 -17.85 10.90
CA TRP A 74 -10.82 -16.93 10.94
C TRP A 74 -12.03 -17.46 11.76
N ARG A 75 -11.80 -18.07 12.93
CA ARG A 75 -12.81 -18.64 13.81
C ARG A 75 -13.77 -17.56 14.29
N GLY A 76 -15.06 -17.88 14.30
CA GLY A 76 -16.11 -16.96 14.76
C GLY A 76 -16.63 -16.00 13.69
N LEU A 77 -16.05 -16.01 12.47
CA LEU A 77 -16.67 -15.36 11.32
C LEU A 77 -17.90 -16.14 10.85
N PRO A 78 -18.90 -15.47 10.25
CA PRO A 78 -19.96 -16.15 9.53
C PRO A 78 -19.39 -17.12 8.48
N PRO A 79 -19.97 -18.32 8.29
CA PRO A 79 -19.41 -19.33 7.39
C PRO A 79 -19.13 -18.84 5.96
N GLY A 80 -19.98 -17.96 5.42
CA GLY A 80 -19.78 -17.39 4.09
C GLY A 80 -18.57 -16.45 4.00
N GLU A 81 -18.29 -15.70 5.06
CA GLU A 81 -17.13 -14.80 5.13
C GLU A 81 -15.83 -15.59 5.32
N GLU A 82 -15.85 -16.64 6.16
CA GLU A 82 -14.72 -17.56 6.28
C GLU A 82 -14.41 -18.23 4.92
N GLN A 83 -15.44 -18.68 4.20
CA GLN A 83 -15.27 -19.28 2.87
C GLN A 83 -14.70 -18.29 1.86
N ARG A 84 -15.19 -17.03 1.84
CA ARG A 84 -14.65 -15.98 0.96
C ARG A 84 -13.16 -15.77 1.21
N ARG A 85 -12.75 -15.61 2.47
CA ARG A 85 -11.34 -15.38 2.81
C ARG A 85 -10.47 -16.61 2.48
N ARG A 86 -10.97 -17.83 2.68
CA ARG A 86 -10.28 -19.08 2.25
C ARG A 86 -10.02 -19.11 0.75
N ALA A 87 -10.99 -18.72 -0.07
CA ALA A 87 -10.83 -18.69 -1.52
C ALA A 87 -9.72 -17.71 -1.94
N LEU A 88 -9.78 -16.47 -1.42
CA LEU A 88 -8.77 -15.44 -1.70
C LEU A 88 -7.36 -15.84 -1.25
N GLN A 89 -7.24 -16.51 -0.09
CA GLN A 89 -5.95 -17.02 0.39
C GLN A 89 -5.38 -18.07 -0.56
N MET A 90 -6.22 -18.98 -1.06
CA MET A 90 -5.79 -20.01 -2.01
C MET A 90 -5.36 -19.43 -3.35
N GLU A 91 -6.01 -18.35 -3.81
CA GLU A 91 -5.59 -17.58 -4.97
C GLU A 91 -4.20 -16.98 -4.72
N ASP A 92 -4.00 -16.24 -3.62
CA ASP A 92 -2.77 -15.50 -3.34
C ASP A 92 -1.52 -16.38 -3.11
N ILE A 93 -1.66 -17.55 -2.48
CA ILE A 93 -0.52 -18.47 -2.25
C ILE A 93 -0.18 -19.33 -3.48
N GLY A 94 -0.83 -19.10 -4.62
CA GLY A 94 -0.61 -19.86 -5.85
C GLY A 94 -1.14 -21.29 -5.79
N GLY A 95 -2.11 -21.55 -4.91
CA GLY A 95 -2.82 -22.83 -4.87
C GLY A 95 -3.80 -23.00 -6.04
N ASP A 96 -4.23 -21.89 -6.65
CA ASP A 96 -4.89 -21.88 -7.95
C ASP A 96 -3.88 -21.81 -9.09
N LYS A 97 -3.89 -22.83 -9.96
CA LYS A 97 -2.97 -22.96 -11.11
C LYS A 97 -3.19 -21.90 -12.19
N GLY A 98 -4.31 -21.17 -12.15
CA GLY A 98 -4.62 -20.08 -13.09
C GLY A 98 -4.21 -18.69 -12.61
N TYR A 99 -3.96 -18.51 -11.31
CA TYR A 99 -3.69 -17.20 -10.74
C TYR A 99 -2.26 -16.75 -11.07
N HIS A 100 -2.16 -15.56 -11.65
CA HIS A 100 -0.91 -14.85 -11.86
C HIS A 100 -0.98 -13.59 -11.01
N ARG A 101 -0.08 -13.46 -10.04
CA ARG A 101 0.01 -12.28 -9.19
C ARG A 101 0.17 -11.05 -10.10
N PRO A 102 -0.71 -10.04 -10.00
CA PRO A 102 -0.55 -8.81 -10.74
C PRO A 102 0.82 -8.19 -10.49
N GLU A 103 1.51 -7.94 -11.59
CA GLU A 103 2.79 -7.25 -11.64
C GLU A 103 2.55 -5.74 -11.57
N ALA A 104 2.04 -5.27 -10.44
CA ALA A 104 1.55 -3.91 -10.26
C ALA A 104 2.17 -3.23 -9.05
N ALA A 105 2.54 -1.96 -9.22
CA ALA A 105 2.94 -1.09 -8.13
C ALA A 105 2.38 0.32 -8.34
N VAL A 106 2.15 1.01 -7.23
CA VAL A 106 1.66 2.39 -7.19
C VAL A 106 2.62 3.25 -6.39
N MET A 107 2.85 4.47 -6.83
CA MET A 107 3.70 5.44 -6.15
C MET A 107 2.89 6.66 -5.74
N THR A 108 3.03 7.08 -4.49
CA THR A 108 2.41 8.31 -4.00
C THR A 108 2.99 9.54 -4.71
N SER A 109 2.12 10.41 -5.20
CA SER A 109 2.53 11.67 -5.85
C SER A 109 2.64 12.83 -4.85
N ALA A 110 2.06 12.67 -3.65
CA ALA A 110 2.08 13.65 -2.57
C ALA A 110 2.35 12.97 -1.23
N PRO A 111 2.95 13.68 -0.24
CA PRO A 111 3.11 13.12 1.09
C PRO A 111 1.74 13.01 1.81
N ALA A 112 1.63 12.02 2.70
CA ALA A 112 0.48 11.82 3.57
C ALA A 112 0.90 11.92 5.03
N VAL A 113 0.10 12.56 5.88
CA VAL A 113 0.32 12.56 7.34
C VAL A 113 -0.73 11.65 7.98
N LEU A 114 -0.26 10.61 8.67
CA LEU A 114 -1.10 9.69 9.44
C LEU A 114 -0.86 9.96 10.92
N THR A 115 -1.93 9.91 11.72
CA THR A 115 -1.88 10.19 13.16
C THR A 115 -2.65 9.12 13.92
N ALA A 116 -2.48 9.05 15.24
CA ALA A 116 -3.26 8.12 16.06
C ALA A 116 -4.79 8.34 15.92
N ALA A 117 -5.22 9.59 15.75
CA ALA A 117 -6.64 9.93 15.58
C ALA A 117 -7.15 9.70 14.13
N HIS A 118 -6.26 9.81 13.15
CA HIS A 118 -6.55 9.62 11.72
C HIS A 118 -5.47 8.70 11.14
N PRO A 119 -5.61 7.37 11.34
CA PRO A 119 -4.58 6.41 10.96
C PRO A 119 -4.53 6.16 9.45
N CYS A 120 -5.47 6.74 8.70
CA CYS A 120 -5.54 6.60 7.26
C CYS A 120 -5.67 7.96 6.58
N ALA A 121 -5.15 8.04 5.35
CA ALA A 121 -5.28 9.19 4.48
C ALA A 121 -5.36 8.74 3.01
N THR A 122 -6.10 9.48 2.21
CA THR A 122 -6.13 9.30 0.76
C THR A 122 -5.17 10.29 0.11
N VAL A 123 -4.34 9.80 -0.81
CA VAL A 123 -3.41 10.61 -1.58
C VAL A 123 -3.40 10.20 -3.04
N THR A 124 -3.11 11.17 -3.91
CA THR A 124 -2.91 10.92 -5.33
C THR A 124 -1.70 10.02 -5.56
N ALA A 125 -1.82 9.11 -6.51
CA ALA A 125 -0.81 8.15 -6.90
C ALA A 125 -0.79 7.90 -8.42
N GLN A 126 0.30 7.27 -8.85
CA GLN A 126 0.55 6.86 -10.23
C GLN A 126 1.03 5.40 -10.25
N ALA A 127 0.76 4.69 -11.33
CA ALA A 127 1.30 3.35 -11.54
C ALA A 127 2.82 3.43 -11.76
N VAL A 128 3.53 2.41 -11.34
CA VAL A 128 4.97 2.30 -11.54
C VAL A 128 5.25 1.15 -12.48
N LEU A 129 5.96 1.45 -13.57
CA LEU A 129 6.48 0.46 -14.50
C LEU A 129 7.97 0.29 -14.24
N SER A 130 8.42 -0.95 -14.12
CA SER A 130 9.85 -1.26 -14.07
C SER A 130 10.10 -2.70 -14.49
N ALA A 131 10.92 -2.88 -15.53
CA ALA A 131 11.33 -4.21 -15.95
C ALA A 131 12.18 -4.90 -14.88
N ASP A 132 13.00 -4.14 -14.15
CA ASP A 132 13.93 -4.65 -13.14
C ASP A 132 13.21 -5.17 -11.90
N TRP A 133 12.08 -4.53 -11.56
CA TRP A 133 11.19 -4.91 -10.46
C TRP A 133 9.93 -5.64 -10.91
N THR A 134 9.89 -6.06 -12.19
CA THR A 134 8.80 -6.79 -12.84
C THR A 134 7.45 -6.09 -12.88
N TRP A 135 7.32 -4.81 -12.52
CA TRP A 135 6.04 -4.10 -12.59
C TRP A 135 5.70 -3.71 -14.03
N THR A 136 4.61 -4.26 -14.55
CA THR A 136 4.19 -4.12 -15.95
C THR A 136 2.81 -3.49 -16.11
N ALA A 137 2.01 -3.40 -15.03
CA ALA A 137 0.68 -2.79 -15.08
C ALA A 137 0.75 -1.25 -15.14
N ASP A 138 0.31 -0.67 -16.25
CA ASP A 138 0.23 0.78 -16.48
C ASP A 138 -1.12 1.39 -16.09
N HIS A 139 -2.16 0.54 -16.01
CA HIS A 139 -3.46 0.86 -15.46
C HIS A 139 -3.76 -0.02 -14.23
N ILE A 140 -4.20 0.61 -13.15
CA ILE A 140 -4.56 -0.08 -11.90
C ILE A 140 -5.98 0.34 -11.50
N PRO A 141 -6.98 -0.56 -11.62
CA PRO A 141 -8.37 -0.22 -11.32
C PRO A 141 -8.57 -0.08 -9.80
N ALA A 142 -9.55 0.75 -9.43
CA ALA A 142 -10.03 0.83 -8.06
C ALA A 142 -10.58 -0.51 -7.61
N ASN A 143 -10.03 -1.05 -6.54
CA ASN A 143 -10.49 -2.32 -5.98
C ASN A 143 -10.31 -2.34 -4.45
N PRO A 144 -11.39 -2.23 -3.67
CA PRO A 144 -11.32 -2.29 -2.21
C PRO A 144 -10.97 -3.68 -1.66
N HIS A 145 -10.82 -4.67 -2.54
CA HIS A 145 -10.46 -6.05 -2.19
C HIS A 145 -9.02 -6.40 -2.54
N VAL A 146 -8.18 -5.43 -2.89
CA VAL A 146 -6.76 -5.64 -3.21
C VAL A 146 -5.89 -4.73 -2.34
N TYR A 147 -4.86 -5.32 -1.74
CA TYR A 147 -3.85 -4.61 -0.99
C TYR A 147 -2.58 -4.37 -1.79
N PHE A 148 -2.03 -3.17 -1.56
CA PHE A 148 -0.67 -2.83 -1.87
C PHE A 148 0.07 -2.56 -0.55
N GLN A 149 1.29 -3.07 -0.42
CA GLN A 149 2.11 -2.89 0.78
C GLN A 149 3.33 -2.04 0.44
N ALA A 150 3.72 -1.16 1.36
CA ALA A 150 4.94 -0.35 1.19
C ALA A 150 6.14 -1.26 0.87
N TYR A 151 6.81 -0.96 -0.24
CA TYR A 151 7.87 -1.79 -0.80
C TYR A 151 9.18 -1.03 -1.00
N GLY A 152 9.10 0.28 -1.25
CA GLY A 152 10.27 1.14 -1.27
C GLY A 152 9.90 2.60 -1.38
N SER A 153 10.90 3.43 -1.67
CA SER A 153 10.70 4.85 -1.95
C SER A 153 11.53 5.30 -3.13
N VAL A 154 11.02 6.29 -3.86
CA VAL A 154 11.71 6.93 -4.97
C VAL A 154 12.23 8.28 -4.52
N GLN A 155 13.52 8.50 -4.72
CA GLN A 155 14.16 9.81 -4.53
C GLN A 155 14.79 10.25 -5.86
N GLY A 156 14.21 11.26 -6.51
CA GLY A 156 14.58 11.62 -7.87
C GLY A 156 14.17 10.50 -8.85
N THR A 157 15.14 9.88 -9.51
CA THR A 157 14.93 8.73 -10.42
C THR A 157 15.29 7.39 -9.77
N ARG A 158 15.75 7.40 -8.52
CA ARG A 158 16.31 6.24 -7.84
C ARG A 158 15.27 5.56 -6.98
N PHE A 159 15.09 4.26 -7.17
CA PHE A 159 14.24 3.42 -6.31
C PHE A 159 15.09 2.77 -5.20
N ASP A 160 14.64 2.90 -3.96
CA ASP A 160 15.26 2.33 -2.76
C ASP A 160 14.26 1.39 -2.05
N PRO A 161 14.45 0.05 -2.11
CA PRO A 161 13.62 -0.93 -1.42
C PRO A 161 14.06 -1.24 0.01
N THR A 162 15.16 -0.64 0.49
CA THR A 162 15.88 -1.19 1.64
C THR A 162 15.22 -0.88 2.99
N PHE A 163 14.45 0.21 3.08
CA PHE A 163 13.88 0.73 4.33
C PHE A 163 14.85 0.61 5.53
N ALA A 164 16.15 0.86 5.28
CA ALA A 164 17.24 0.38 6.13
C ALA A 164 17.71 1.36 7.23
N THR A 165 17.04 2.50 7.44
CA THR A 165 17.51 3.48 8.44
C THR A 165 16.69 3.50 9.72
N ASP A 166 17.32 3.01 10.79
CA ASP A 166 17.02 3.37 12.17
C ASP A 166 17.70 4.75 12.40
N PRO A 167 17.00 5.84 12.76
CA PRO A 167 15.72 5.90 13.49
C PRO A 167 14.52 6.55 12.75
N ASP A 168 14.44 6.49 11.42
CA ASP A 168 13.29 7.09 10.73
C ASP A 168 12.02 6.26 10.96
N LEU A 169 11.02 6.87 11.61
CA LEU A 169 9.77 6.20 11.99
C LEU A 169 8.98 5.69 10.77
N PHE A 170 9.03 6.39 9.62
CA PHE A 170 8.39 5.91 8.39
C PHE A 170 9.07 4.64 7.89
N GLN A 171 10.40 4.64 7.79
CA GLN A 171 11.15 3.46 7.35
C GLN A 171 10.97 2.28 8.29
N TRP A 172 10.98 2.51 9.61
CA TRP A 172 10.73 1.46 10.58
C TRP A 172 9.36 0.82 10.38
N ILE A 173 8.28 1.61 10.28
CA ILE A 173 6.93 1.07 10.06
C ILE A 173 6.84 0.34 8.71
N ALA A 174 7.39 0.92 7.64
CA ALA A 174 7.37 0.32 6.31
C ALA A 174 8.09 -1.04 6.29
N ALA A 175 9.29 -1.12 6.89
CA ALA A 175 10.08 -2.35 7.00
C ALA A 175 9.35 -3.47 7.78
N HIS A 176 8.45 -3.12 8.69
CA HIS A 176 7.64 -4.07 9.46
C HIS A 176 6.26 -4.31 8.85
N GLY A 177 6.02 -3.90 7.59
CA GLY A 177 4.77 -4.11 6.88
C GLY A 177 3.58 -3.29 7.41
N GLY A 178 3.87 -2.24 8.18
CA GLY A 178 2.86 -1.43 8.87
C GLY A 178 2.19 -0.36 8.02
N LEU A 179 2.47 -0.30 6.71
CA LEU A 179 1.82 0.62 5.77
C LEU A 179 1.19 -0.16 4.62
N ASN A 180 -0.13 -0.06 4.54
CA ASN A 180 -0.94 -0.74 3.53
C ASN A 180 -1.78 0.28 2.78
N GLY A 181 -2.12 -0.05 1.55
CA GLY A 181 -2.88 0.82 0.69
C GLY A 181 -3.90 0.08 -0.16
N ILE A 182 -5.01 0.77 -0.42
CA ILE A 182 -6.08 0.33 -1.32
C ILE A 182 -6.25 1.40 -2.40
N VAL A 183 -6.28 1.01 -3.67
CA VAL A 183 -6.61 1.92 -4.76
C VAL A 183 -8.11 2.22 -4.74
N THR A 184 -8.47 3.48 -4.51
CA THR A 184 -9.85 3.95 -4.34
C THR A 184 -10.43 4.66 -5.56
N SER A 185 -9.58 5.05 -6.52
CA SER A 185 -9.99 5.47 -7.86
C SER A 185 -8.99 4.96 -8.88
N ASP A 186 -9.44 4.72 -10.11
CA ASP A 186 -8.60 4.18 -11.18
C ASP A 186 -7.34 5.03 -11.37
N ILE A 187 -6.19 4.36 -11.47
CA ILE A 187 -4.90 4.96 -11.75
C ILE A 187 -4.56 4.68 -13.22
N GLU A 188 -4.56 5.74 -14.01
CA GLU A 188 -4.39 5.71 -15.48
C GLU A 188 -3.07 6.32 -15.95
N GLN A 189 -2.31 6.92 -15.01
CA GLN A 189 -1.00 7.49 -15.28
C GLN A 189 0.07 6.59 -14.71
N SER A 190 1.15 6.42 -15.47
CA SER A 190 2.30 5.64 -15.07
C SER A 190 3.61 6.42 -15.16
N VAL A 191 4.57 6.01 -14.35
CA VAL A 191 5.97 6.43 -14.41
C VAL A 191 6.85 5.20 -14.62
N THR A 192 7.88 5.32 -15.44
CA THR A 192 8.87 4.25 -15.61
C THR A 192 10.07 4.49 -14.70
N LEU A 193 10.45 3.46 -13.95
CA LEU A 193 11.68 3.42 -13.14
C LEU A 193 12.62 2.34 -13.65
N HIS A 194 13.91 2.59 -13.48
CA HIS A 194 14.97 1.65 -13.78
C HIS A 194 15.83 1.46 -12.52
N SER A 195 16.43 0.29 -12.36
CA SER A 195 17.49 0.11 -11.37
C SER A 195 18.70 0.96 -11.72
N ASP A 196 19.45 1.40 -10.71
CA ASP A 196 20.81 1.88 -10.95
C ASP A 196 21.65 0.68 -11.47
N ASP A 197 22.40 0.88 -12.57
CA ASP A 197 23.36 -0.11 -13.10
C ASP A 197 24.46 -0.48 -12.07
#